data_AF-Q9SQB2-F1
#
_entry.id   AF-Q9SQB2-F1
#
_cell.length_a   1.000
_cell.length_b   1.000
_cell.length_c   1.000
_cell.angle_alpha   90.00
_cell.angle_beta   90.00
_cell.angle_gamma   90.00
#
_symmetry.space_group_name_H-M   'P 1'
#
loop_
_entity.id
_entity.type
_entity.pdbx_description
1 polymer ?
#
loop_
_entity_poly.entity_id
_entity_poly.type
_entity_poly.pdbx_seq_one_letter_code
_entity_poly.pdbx_strand_id
1 'polypeptide(L)' 'INYLRPDLKRGNFTADEDDLIVKLHSLLGNKWSLIAARLPGRT' A
#
# COMPACT_ATOMS: atom_id res chain seq x y z
N ILE A 1 27.60 -3.57 0.58
CA ILE A 1 26.80 -4.22 -0.48
C ILE A 1 25.36 -4.24 0.00
N ASN A 2 24.48 -3.49 -0.66
CA ASN A 2 23.11 -3.19 -0.20
C ASN A 2 22.16 -4.36 -0.52
N TYR A 3 21.60 -4.98 0.53
CA TYR A 3 20.63 -6.08 0.44
C TYR A 3 19.19 -5.56 0.22
N LEU A 4 18.97 -4.75 -0.81
CA LEU A 4 17.59 -4.45 -1.22
C LEU A 4 17.09 -5.65 -2.02
N ARG A 5 16.19 -6.44 -1.43
CA ARG A 5 15.47 -7.52 -2.10
C ARG A 5 15.00 -7.03 -3.48
N PRO A 6 15.39 -7.67 -4.59
CA PRO A 6 14.99 -7.25 -5.94
C PRO A 6 13.49 -7.43 -6.20
N ASP A 7 12.77 -8.11 -5.30
CA ASP A 7 11.33 -8.34 -5.36
C ASP A 7 10.49 -7.24 -4.68
N LEU A 8 11.12 -6.31 -3.95
CA LEU A 8 10.41 -5.16 -3.42
C LEU A 8 10.11 -4.22 -4.59
N LYS A 9 8.92 -4.37 -5.18
CA LYS A 9 8.40 -3.43 -6.19
C LYS A 9 8.32 -2.03 -5.58
N ARG A 10 9.42 -1.28 -5.68
CA ARG A 10 9.48 0.20 -5.60
C ARG A 10 8.81 0.84 -6.81
N GLY A 11 7.79 0.20 -7.38
CA GLY A 11 6.94 0.84 -8.37
C GLY A 11 5.99 1.79 -7.64
N ASN A 12 5.74 2.96 -8.22
CA ASN A 12 4.71 3.88 -7.76
C ASN A 12 3.40 3.13 -7.43
N PHE A 13 2.65 3.62 -6.44
CA PHE A 13 1.26 3.19 -6.28
C PHE A 13 0.54 3.42 -7.61
N THR A 14 -0.15 2.40 -8.07
CA THR A 14 -1.05 2.53 -9.22
C THR A 14 -2.21 3.46 -8.82
N ALA A 15 -2.84 4.11 -9.81
CA ALA A 15 -3.99 4.99 -9.54
C ALA A 15 -5.13 4.25 -8.82
N ASP A 16 -5.28 2.94 -9.08
CA ASP A 16 -6.23 2.06 -8.39
C ASP A 16 -5.89 1.89 -6.90
N GLU A 17 -4.60 1.72 -6.57
CA GLU A 17 -4.15 1.64 -5.17
C GLU A 17 -4.39 2.96 -4.42
N ASP A 18 -4.17 4.11 -5.09
CA ASP A 18 -4.40 5.43 -4.51
C ASP A 18 -5.89 5.67 -4.21
N ASP A 19 -6.79 5.39 -5.17
CA ASP A 19 -8.24 5.48 -4.96
C ASP A 19 -8.69 4.57 -3.82
N LEU A 20 -8.16 3.34 -3.77
CA LEU A 20 -8.48 2.41 -2.70
C LEU A 20 -8.00 2.92 -1.34
N ILE A 21 -6.81 3.51 -1.26
CA ILE A 21 -6.30 4.13 -0.02
C ILE A 21 -7.20 5.27 0.42
N VAL A 22 -7.58 6.18 -0.48
CA VAL A 22 -8.46 7.32 -0.17
C VAL A 22 -9.84 6.86 0.28
N LYS A 23 -10.40 5.85 -0.40
CA LYS A 23 -11.69 5.25 -0.06
C LYS A 23 -11.64 4.53 1.28
N LEU A 24 -10.61 3.73 1.53
CA LEU A 24 -10.42 3.02 2.79
C LEU A 24 -10.12 3.98 3.94
N HIS A 25 -9.36 5.05 3.72
CA HIS A 25 -9.09 6.09 4.72
C HIS A 25 -10.36 6.86 5.06
N SER A 26 -11.20 7.16 4.07
CA SER A 26 -12.52 7.78 4.30
C SER A 26 -13.45 6.87 5.12
N LEU A 27 -13.37 5.55 4.93
CA LEU A 27 -14.20 4.57 5.64
C LEU A 27 -13.66 4.18 7.03
N LEU A 28 -12.35 4.04 7.18
CA LEU A 28 -11.69 3.48 8.37
C LEU A 28 -10.99 4.54 9.23
N GLY A 29 -10.77 5.74 8.69
CA GLY A 29 -9.96 6.80 9.29
C GLY A 29 -8.47 6.43 9.34
N ASN A 30 -7.80 6.85 10.42
CA ASN A 30 -6.35 6.68 10.61
C ASN A 30 -5.90 5.24 10.94
N LYS A 31 -6.62 4.23 10.48
CA LYS A 31 -6.33 2.80 10.72
C LYS A 31 -5.39 2.24 9.64
N TRP A 32 -4.21 2.82 9.51
CA TRP A 32 -3.23 2.48 8.45
C TRP A 32 -2.85 1.00 8.41
N SER A 33 -2.74 0.32 9.55
CA SER A 33 -2.45 -1.12 9.60
C SER A 33 -3.53 -1.96 8.90
N LEU A 34 -4.80 -1.56 9.01
CA LEU A 34 -5.92 -2.25 8.36
C LEU A 34 -6.02 -1.90 6.88
N ILE A 35 -5.70 -0.66 6.52
CA ILE A 35 -5.63 -0.20 5.12
C ILE A 35 -4.53 -0.97 4.39
N ALA A 36 -3.32 -1.05 4.98
CA ALA A 36 -2.19 -1.80 4.44
C ALA A 36 -2.48 -3.30 4.32
N ALA A 37 -3.19 -3.90 5.29
CA ALA A 37 -3.61 -5.29 5.22
C ALA A 37 -4.58 -5.58 4.04
N ARG A 38 -5.26 -4.55 3.51
CA ARG A 38 -6.15 -4.65 2.35
C ARG A 38 -5.48 -4.28 1.02
N LEU A 39 -4.20 -3.95 1.01
CA LEU A 39 -3.40 -3.69 -0.20
C LEU A 39 -2.54 -4.92 -0.52
N PRO A 40 -3.08 -5.89 -1.30
CA PRO A 40 -2.33 -7.09 -1.65
C PRO A 40 -1.09 -6.75 -2.48
N GLY A 41 0.07 -7.27 -2.10
CA GLY A 41 1.33 -7.06 -2.83
C GLY A 41 2.19 -5.87 -2.37
N ARG A 42 1.83 -5.20 -1.27
CA ARG A 42 2.61 -4.11 -0.65
C ARG A 42 3.06 -4.39 0.79
N THR A 43 2.89 -5.62 1.29
CA THR A 43 3.43 -6.12 2.57
C THR A 43 4.48 -7.20 2.36
#